data_AF-A0A0M9ZXA5-F1
#
_entry.id   AF-A0A0M9ZXA5-F1
#
_cell.length_a   1.000
_cell.length_b   1.000
_cell.length_c   1.000
_cell.angle_alpha   90.00
_cell.angle_beta   90.00
_cell.angle_gamma   90.00
#
_symmetry.space_group_name_H-M   'P 1'
#
loop_
_entity.id
_entity.type
_entity.pdbx_description
1 polymer ?
#
loop_
_entity_poly.entity_id
_entity_poly.type
_entity_poly.pdbx_seq_one_letter_code
_entity_poly.pdbx_strand_id
1 'polypeptide(L)'
;MSLTSSSNEPEETHPMPTDDRGALPLTSAHAGVWFAQRLDPLRRDYAVGEYLEIHGAVDPGLFQEALRRMVAETEALGMCFAEADGVVRQRPAGRPPFRLETVDVSGPGPAAQRAVCVWT
;
A
#
# COMPACT_ATOMS: atom_id res chain seq x y z
N MET A 1 -65.00 11.67 -23.23
CA MET A 1 -64.72 10.39 -22.53
C MET A 1 -63.41 9.86 -23.10
N SER A 2 -62.31 9.59 -22.39
CA SER A 2 -61.86 9.66 -21.00
C SER A 2 -60.31 9.57 -21.10
N LEU A 3 -59.55 10.58 -20.66
CA LEU A 3 -58.68 10.64 -19.46
C LEU A 3 -57.76 9.42 -19.15
N THR A 4 -56.46 9.75 -18.97
CA THR A 4 -55.33 9.04 -18.30
C THR A 4 -54.78 7.79 -19.01
N SER A 5 -53.48 7.50 -19.06
CA SER A 5 -52.45 7.66 -18.02
C SER A 5 -51.06 7.95 -18.58
N SER A 6 -50.40 8.86 -17.86
CA SER A 6 -48.96 8.96 -17.71
C SER A 6 -48.37 7.59 -17.37
N SER A 7 -47.44 7.09 -18.17
CA SER A 7 -46.56 6.00 -17.75
C SER A 7 -45.19 6.60 -17.48
N ASN A 8 -44.97 6.84 -16.20
CA ASN A 8 -43.70 7.18 -15.60
C ASN A 8 -42.75 5.99 -15.81
N GLU A 9 -41.86 6.06 -16.79
CA GLU A 9 -40.79 5.07 -16.93
C GLU A 9 -39.85 5.19 -15.72
N PRO A 10 -39.41 4.07 -15.12
CA PRO A 10 -38.53 4.12 -13.97
C PRO A 10 -37.24 4.82 -14.38
N GLU A 11 -36.88 5.85 -13.62
CA GLU A 11 -35.59 6.52 -13.66
C GLU A 11 -34.52 5.43 -13.67
N GLU A 12 -33.94 5.15 -14.84
CA GLU A 12 -32.72 4.36 -14.93
C GLU A 12 -31.74 5.07 -14.02
N THR A 13 -31.48 4.49 -12.87
CA THR A 13 -30.36 4.86 -12.02
C THR A 13 -29.13 4.64 -12.87
N HIS A 14 -28.75 5.66 -13.62
CA HIS A 14 -27.46 5.78 -14.24
C HIS A 14 -26.49 5.56 -13.08
N PRO A 15 -25.74 4.43 -13.02
CA PRO A 15 -24.74 4.30 -12.01
C PRO A 15 -23.86 5.53 -12.17
N MET A 16 -23.88 6.39 -11.15
CA MET A 16 -22.93 7.47 -11.03
C MET A 16 -21.57 6.83 -11.32
N PRO A 17 -20.77 7.33 -12.28
CA PRO A 17 -19.44 6.80 -12.45
C PRO A 17 -18.73 7.07 -11.11
N THR A 18 -18.66 6.06 -10.26
CA THR A 18 -17.63 5.99 -9.23
C THR A 18 -16.35 6.26 -9.97
N ASP A 19 -15.62 7.26 -9.52
CA ASP A 19 -14.39 7.70 -10.14
C ASP A 19 -13.34 6.58 -10.03
N ASP A 20 -13.48 5.55 -10.86
CA ASP A 20 -12.60 4.40 -11.01
C ASP A 20 -11.32 4.80 -11.76
N ARG A 21 -11.07 6.10 -11.94
CA ARG A 21 -9.88 6.68 -12.60
C ARG A 21 -8.63 6.41 -11.76
N GLY A 22 -8.19 5.15 -11.78
CA GLY A 22 -7.03 4.65 -11.06
C GLY A 22 -7.23 3.25 -10.44
N ALA A 23 -8.45 2.71 -10.42
CA ALA A 23 -8.71 1.37 -9.90
C ALA A 23 -8.44 0.31 -10.98
N LEU A 24 -7.39 -0.48 -10.77
CA LEU A 24 -6.95 -1.54 -11.66
C LEU A 24 -7.28 -2.91 -11.07
N PRO A 25 -7.50 -3.94 -11.91
CA PRO A 25 -7.56 -5.31 -11.43
C PRO A 25 -6.21 -5.71 -10.79
N LEU A 26 -6.25 -6.63 -9.84
CA LEU A 26 -5.03 -7.22 -9.28
C LEU A 26 -4.36 -8.10 -10.34
N THR A 27 -3.03 -8.15 -10.29
CA THR A 27 -2.28 -9.22 -10.96
C THR A 27 -2.60 -10.56 -10.29
N SER A 28 -2.38 -11.67 -10.99
CA SER A 28 -2.58 -13.02 -10.43
C SER A 28 -1.75 -13.23 -9.16
N ALA A 29 -0.52 -12.70 -9.12
CA ALA A 29 0.33 -12.74 -7.94
C ALA A 29 -0.24 -11.94 -6.76
N HIS A 30 -0.69 -10.70 -6.98
CA HIS A 30 -1.29 -9.88 -5.92
C HIS A 30 -2.59 -10.51 -5.39
N ALA A 31 -3.40 -11.11 -6.26
CA ALA A 31 -4.63 -11.79 -5.85
C ALA A 31 -4.33 -12.99 -4.93
N GLY A 32 -3.33 -13.81 -5.27
CA GLY A 32 -2.92 -14.93 -4.43
C GLY A 32 -2.50 -14.51 -3.02
N VAL A 33 -1.66 -13.47 -2.93
CA VAL A 33 -1.23 -12.89 -1.65
C VAL A 33 -2.41 -12.31 -0.87
N TRP A 34 -3.30 -11.57 -1.55
CA TRP A 34 -4.50 -10.99 -0.92
C TRP A 34 -5.40 -12.06 -0.30
N PHE A 35 -5.68 -13.14 -1.03
CA PHE A 35 -6.50 -14.23 -0.50
C PHE A 35 -5.83 -14.95 0.66
N ALA A 36 -4.52 -15.20 0.58
CA ALA A 36 -3.79 -15.84 1.67
C ALA A 36 -3.79 -14.97 2.95
N GLN A 37 -3.58 -13.66 2.83
CA GLN A 37 -3.63 -12.73 3.97
C GLN A 37 -5.04 -12.65 4.60
N ARG A 38 -6.11 -12.84 3.84
CA ARG A 38 -7.48 -12.87 4.39
C ARG A 38 -7.78 -14.10 5.24
N LEU A 39 -7.11 -15.22 4.98
CA LEU A 39 -7.30 -16.45 5.76
C LEU A 39 -6.74 -16.30 7.18
N ASP A 40 -5.63 -15.55 7.32
CA ASP A 40 -5.05 -15.20 8.61
C ASP A 40 -4.46 -13.77 8.57
N PRO A 41 -5.26 -12.76 8.96
CA PRO A 41 -4.84 -11.36 8.89
C PRO A 41 -3.67 -11.00 9.80
N LEU A 42 -3.36 -11.82 10.82
CA LEU A 42 -2.30 -11.55 11.78
C LEU A 42 -0.94 -12.10 11.31
N ARG A 43 -0.94 -13.04 10.35
CA ARG A 43 0.30 -13.59 9.79
C ARG A 43 1.03 -12.56 8.94
N ARG A 44 2.36 -12.63 8.98
CA ARG A 44 3.27 -11.73 8.26
C ARG A 44 4.06 -12.44 7.17
N ASP A 45 3.60 -13.61 6.75
CA ASP A 45 4.30 -14.49 5.78
C ASP A 45 4.63 -13.79 4.45
N TYR A 46 3.89 -12.74 4.09
CA TYR A 46 4.08 -11.95 2.88
C TYR A 46 4.71 -10.57 3.12
N ALA A 47 5.13 -10.28 4.36
CA ALA A 47 5.94 -9.10 4.66
C ALA A 47 7.39 -9.39 4.25
N VAL A 48 7.93 -8.55 3.36
CA VAL A 48 9.32 -8.66 2.89
C VAL A 48 10.14 -7.55 3.54
N GLY A 49 11.28 -7.92 4.12
CA GLY A 49 12.27 -6.99 4.67
C GLY A 49 13.64 -7.27 4.06
N GLU A 50 14.36 -6.22 3.73
CA GLU A 50 15.69 -6.29 3.10
C GLU A 50 16.69 -5.45 3.92
N TYR A 51 17.95 -5.85 3.91
CA TYR A 51 19.04 -5.07 4.51
C TYR A 51 20.20 -4.91 3.53
N LEU A 52 20.88 -3.78 3.63
CA LEU A 52 22.06 -3.47 2.83
C LEU A 52 23.20 -3.02 3.75
N GLU A 53 24.36 -3.63 3.59
CA GLU A 53 25.58 -3.20 4.27
C GLU A 53 26.38 -2.26 3.37
N ILE A 54 26.72 -1.09 3.90
CA ILE A 54 27.53 -0.09 3.19
C ILE A 54 28.88 0.01 3.90
N HIS A 55 29.94 -0.41 3.22
CA HIS A 55 31.30 -0.27 3.73
C HIS A 55 31.82 1.15 3.44
N GLY A 56 31.81 2.01 4.46
CA GLY A 56 32.33 3.36 4.36
C GLY A 56 31.51 4.36 5.17
N ALA A 57 31.92 5.63 5.11
CA ALA A 57 31.14 6.70 5.73
C ALA A 57 29.86 6.97 4.93
N VAL A 58 28.72 7.02 5.62
CA VAL A 58 27.43 7.43 5.05
C VAL A 58 27.08 8.79 5.66
N ASP A 59 26.83 9.78 4.80
CA ASP A 59 26.25 11.05 5.23
C ASP A 59 24.74 10.84 5.48
N PRO A 60 24.24 10.99 6.72
CA PRO A 60 22.84 10.71 7.04
C PRO A 60 21.85 11.64 6.31
N GLY A 61 22.24 12.89 6.07
CA GLY A 61 21.39 13.87 5.40
C GLY A 61 21.23 13.55 3.92
N LEU A 62 22.32 13.21 3.24
CA LEU A 62 22.28 12.77 1.85
C LEU A 62 21.53 11.45 1.69
N PHE A 63 21.73 10.49 2.61
CA PHE A 63 21.03 9.22 2.57
C PHE A 63 19.52 9.38 2.78
N GLN A 64 19.10 10.22 3.73
CA GLN A 64 17.68 10.52 3.95
C GLN A 64 17.03 11.16 2.71
N GLU A 65 17.71 12.09 2.05
CA GLU A 65 17.22 12.72 0.82
C GLU A 65 17.14 11.72 -0.34
N ALA A 66 18.12 10.84 -0.50
CA ALA A 66 18.10 9.77 -1.49
C ALA A 66 16.92 8.82 -1.26
N LEU A 67 16.67 8.41 -0.01
CA LEU A 67 15.55 7.57 0.35
C LEU A 67 14.20 8.26 0.07
N ARG A 68 14.10 9.57 0.36
CA ARG A 68 12.91 10.36 0.06
C ARG A 68 12.59 10.38 -1.43
N ARG A 69 13.61 10.53 -2.29
CA ARG A 69 13.46 10.50 -3.75
C ARG A 69 13.06 9.11 -4.24
N MET A 70 13.75 8.07 -3.79
CA MET A 70 13.42 6.68 -4.16
C MET A 70 11.97 6.35 -3.80
N VAL A 71 11.51 6.72 -2.59
CA VAL A 71 10.10 6.53 -2.21
C VAL A 71 9.20 7.30 -3.16
N ALA A 72 9.47 8.57 -3.44
CA ALA A 72 8.67 9.42 -4.32
C ALA A 72 8.63 8.98 -5.79
N GLU A 73 9.66 8.28 -6.28
CA GLU A 73 9.75 7.79 -7.66
C GLU A 73 9.14 6.38 -7.80
N THR A 74 9.10 5.59 -6.72
CA THR A 74 8.59 4.21 -6.76
C THR A 74 7.07 4.18 -6.72
N GLU A 75 6.41 3.88 -7.83
CA GLU A 75 4.94 3.86 -7.94
C GLU A 75 4.28 2.82 -7.02
N ALA A 76 4.86 1.63 -6.92
CA ALA A 76 4.32 0.53 -6.12
C ALA A 76 4.11 0.89 -4.64
N LEU A 77 4.96 1.75 -4.05
CA LEU A 77 4.84 2.21 -2.66
C LEU A 77 3.66 3.15 -2.42
N GLY A 78 3.08 3.71 -3.48
CA GLY A 78 1.91 4.59 -3.42
C GLY A 78 0.59 3.88 -3.72
N MET A 79 0.60 2.54 -3.84
CA MET A 79 -0.57 1.74 -4.17
C MET A 79 -1.22 1.17 -2.90
N CYS A 80 -2.54 1.06 -2.92
CA CYS A 80 -3.30 0.33 -1.92
C CYS A 80 -4.26 -0.66 -2.58
N PHE A 81 -4.70 -1.65 -1.81
CA PHE A 81 -5.72 -2.61 -2.21
C PHE A 81 -7.00 -2.32 -1.42
N ALA A 82 -8.13 -2.27 -2.13
CA ALA A 82 -9.43 -2.05 -1.53
C ALA A 82 -10.43 -3.05 -2.12
N GLU A 83 -11.32 -3.55 -1.27
CA GLU A 83 -12.42 -4.42 -1.67
C GLU A 83 -13.73 -3.62 -1.61
N ALA A 84 -14.47 -3.65 -2.70
CA ALA A 84 -15.83 -3.11 -2.80
C ALA A 84 -16.69 -4.14 -3.53
N ASP A 85 -17.89 -4.43 -3.01
CA ASP A 85 -18.85 -5.38 -3.59
C ASP A 85 -18.24 -6.77 -3.88
N GLY A 86 -17.33 -7.24 -3.01
CA GLY A 86 -16.64 -8.53 -3.16
C GLY A 86 -15.56 -8.55 -4.25
N VAL A 87 -15.28 -7.42 -4.89
CA VAL A 87 -14.23 -7.27 -5.90
C VAL A 87 -13.08 -6.46 -5.32
N VAL A 88 -11.90 -7.07 -5.29
CA VAL A 88 -10.66 -6.38 -4.90
C VAL A 88 -10.05 -5.64 -6.09
N ARG A 89 -9.67 -4.40 -5.87
CA ARG A 89 -8.98 -3.53 -6.85
C ARG A 89 -7.73 -2.96 -6.21
N GLN A 90 -6.73 -2.66 -7.04
CA GLN A 90 -5.55 -1.89 -6.65
C GLN A 90 -5.71 -0.45 -7.16
N ARG A 91 -5.36 0.54 -6.35
CA ARG A 91 -5.46 1.96 -6.75
C ARG A 91 -4.35 2.81 -6.13
N PRO A 92 -3.95 3.92 -6.77
CA PRO A 92 -3.12 4.92 -6.12
C PRO A 92 -3.80 5.45 -4.85
N ALA A 93 -3.02 5.61 -3.78
CA ALA A 93 -3.43 6.24 -2.53
C ALA A 93 -2.47 7.36 -2.09
N GLY A 94 -1.43 7.62 -2.89
CA GLY A 94 -0.32 8.45 -2.47
C GLY A 94 0.62 7.70 -1.53
N ARG A 95 1.76 8.33 -1.22
CA ARG A 95 2.79 7.73 -0.38
C ARG A 95 2.70 8.32 1.01
N PRO A 96 2.56 7.50 2.07
CA PRO A 96 2.53 8.02 3.42
C PRO A 96 3.88 8.68 3.75
N PRO A 97 3.88 9.70 4.61
CA PRO A 97 5.13 10.22 5.14
C PRO A 97 5.85 9.11 5.91
N PHE A 98 7.14 8.94 5.66
CA PHE A 98 7.97 8.01 6.41
C PHE A 98 9.02 8.79 7.23
N ARG A 99 9.46 8.16 8.32
CA ARG A 99 10.57 8.65 9.14
C ARG A 99 11.70 7.65 9.02
N LEU A 100 12.89 8.11 8.66
CA LEU A 100 14.10 7.30 8.74
C LEU A 100 14.54 7.25 10.21
N GLU A 101 14.53 6.06 10.79
CA GLU A 101 15.09 5.82 12.12
C GLU A 101 16.58 5.47 12.00
N THR A 102 17.41 6.11 12.83
CA THR A 102 18.85 5.83 12.90
C THR A 102 19.18 5.28 14.27
N VAL A 103 19.82 4.11 14.29
CA VAL A 103 20.26 3.46 15.51
C VAL A 103 21.77 3.27 15.42
N ASP A 104 22.52 3.91 16.31
CA ASP A 104 23.95 3.69 16.44
C ASP A 104 24.21 2.39 17.23
N VAL A 105 24.84 1.43 16.56
CA VAL A 105 25.18 0.11 17.09
C VAL A 105 26.68 -0.06 17.34
N SER A 106 27.46 1.02 17.27
CA SER A 106 28.92 0.99 17.44
C SER A 106 29.36 0.72 18.89
N GLY A 107 28.49 0.97 19.87
CA GLY A 107 28.75 0.73 21.29
C GLY A 107 28.29 -0.65 21.79
N PRO A 108 28.79 -1.15 22.94
CA PRO A 108 28.44 -2.45 23.51
C PRO A 108 27.02 -2.54 24.12
N GLY A 109 26.10 -1.65 23.71
CA GLY A 109 24.78 -1.50 24.31
C GLY A 109 23.68 -2.35 23.66
N PRO A 110 22.51 -2.45 24.30
CA PRO A 110 21.37 -3.25 23.80
C PRO A 110 20.81 -2.79 22.44
N ALA A 111 21.23 -1.63 21.93
CA ALA A 111 20.92 -1.15 20.58
C ALA A 111 21.43 -2.11 19.48
N ALA A 112 22.61 -2.71 19.67
CA ALA A 112 23.18 -3.68 18.72
C ALA A 112 22.36 -4.97 18.62
N GLN A 113 21.62 -5.33 19.68
CA GLN A 113 20.77 -6.53 19.71
C GLN A 113 19.35 -6.27 19.18
N ARG A 114 18.86 -5.02 19.24
CA ARG A 114 17.52 -4.64 18.79
C ARG A 114 17.38 -4.46 17.28
N ALA A 115 18.46 -4.22 16.55
CA ALA A 115 18.44 -3.99 15.10
C ALA A 115 17.87 -5.19 14.31
N VAL A 116 17.88 -6.40 14.90
CA VAL A 116 17.38 -7.63 14.27
C VAL A 116 15.92 -7.94 14.66
N CYS A 117 15.40 -7.41 15.78
CA CYS A 117 14.14 -7.88 16.39
C CYS A 117 12.89 -7.03 16.09
N VAL A 118 12.95 -6.02 15.22
CA VAL A 118 11.76 -5.16 14.95
C VAL A 118 10.74 -5.83 14.01
N TRP A 119 11.04 -7.00 13.44
CA TRP A 119 10.22 -7.63 12.40
C TRP A 119 9.78 -9.08 12.67
N THR A 120 9.86 -9.55 13.93
CA THR A 120 9.27 -10.84 14.35
C THR A 120 7.96 -10.62 15.10
#